data_AF-A0A259BS90-F1
#
_entry.id   AF-A0A259BS90-F1
#
_cell.length_a   1.000
_cell.length_b   1.000
_cell.length_c   1.000
_cell.angle_alpha   90.00
_cell.angle_beta   90.00
_cell.angle_gamma   90.00
#
_symmetry.space_group_name_H-M   'P 1'
#
loop_
_entity.id
_entity.type
_entity.pdbx_description
1 polymer ?
#
loop_
_entity_poly.entity_id
_entity_poly.type
_entity_poly.pdbx_seq_one_letter_code
_entity_poly.pdbx_strand_id
1 'polypeptide(L)'
;MSPLDQTLGTGDGVRAVFALTKTYGAFHAPYARAIAKPVAGSVRVAVDGVEQAEGAAFGCDPASGRVTFLPGHVPPVGARVSAGFQFDVPVRFDTDFLEVNLTAFAAGDIPRIPVIEIR
;
A
#
# COMPACT_ATOMS: atom_id res chain seq x y z
N MET A 1 10.15 -4.46 -5.76
CA MET A 1 8.96 -4.78 -4.94
C MET A 1 8.70 -6.27 -5.08
N SER A 2 8.86 -7.00 -3.98
CA SER A 2 8.65 -8.44 -3.88
C SER A 2 7.33 -8.74 -3.17
N PRO A 3 6.61 -9.83 -3.50
CA PRO A 3 5.43 -10.25 -2.72
C PRO A 3 5.74 -10.62 -1.25
N LEU A 4 7.03 -10.64 -0.87
CA LEU A 4 7.51 -10.89 0.49
C LEU A 4 7.79 -9.61 1.29
N ASP A 5 7.57 -8.42 0.72
CA ASP A 5 8.03 -7.15 1.27
C ASP A 5 7.37 -6.79 2.62
N GLN A 6 6.06 -7.01 2.78
CA GLN A 6 5.30 -6.66 3.98
C GLN A 6 4.48 -7.85 4.47
N THR A 7 4.53 -8.14 5.76
CA THR A 7 3.69 -9.20 6.36
C THR A 7 2.32 -8.63 6.68
N LEU A 8 1.27 -9.25 6.16
CA LEU A 8 -0.12 -8.82 6.39
C LEU A 8 -0.77 -9.61 7.54
N GLY A 9 -0.31 -10.84 7.78
CA GLY A 9 -0.81 -11.69 8.86
C GLY A 9 -0.51 -13.16 8.62
N THR A 10 -1.23 -14.02 9.35
CA THR A 10 -1.15 -15.47 9.26
C THR A 10 -2.55 -16.03 9.00
N GLY A 11 -2.64 -17.04 8.13
CA GLY A 11 -3.85 -17.78 7.85
C GLY A 11 -4.29 -18.62 9.05
N ASP A 12 -5.61 -18.72 9.22
CA ASP A 12 -6.28 -19.59 10.19
C ASP A 12 -7.17 -20.63 9.48
N GLY A 13 -7.06 -20.75 8.15
CA GLY A 13 -7.89 -21.63 7.32
C GLY A 13 -9.29 -21.11 7.01
N VAL A 14 -9.70 -19.97 7.57
CA VAL A 14 -11.06 -19.41 7.39
C VAL A 14 -11.03 -17.95 6.95
N ARG A 15 -10.10 -17.15 7.47
CA ARG A 15 -9.92 -15.74 7.16
C ARG A 15 -9.43 -15.56 5.73
N ALA A 16 -10.31 -15.04 4.88
CA ALA A 16 -9.99 -14.74 3.48
C ALA A 16 -9.52 -13.28 3.26
N VAL A 17 -9.67 -12.39 4.25
CA VAL A 17 -9.45 -10.95 4.06
C VAL A 17 -8.26 -10.44 4.89
N PHE A 18 -7.33 -9.76 4.22
CA PHE A 18 -6.14 -9.15 4.79
C PHE A 18 -6.02 -7.69 4.35
N ALA A 19 -5.69 -6.79 5.27
CA ALA A 19 -5.50 -5.38 4.94
C ALA A 19 -4.03 -5.12 4.59
N LEU A 20 -3.79 -4.37 3.50
CA LEU A 20 -2.45 -3.91 3.16
C LEU A 20 -1.93 -3.00 4.27
N THR A 21 -0.72 -3.33 4.73
CA THR A 21 -0.08 -2.62 5.83
C THR A 21 1.37 -2.37 5.47
N LYS A 22 1.86 -1.14 5.71
CA LYS A 22 3.27 -0.79 5.62
C LYS A 22 3.82 -0.64 7.04
N THR A 23 4.79 -1.47 7.39
CA THR A 23 5.50 -1.35 8.66
C THR A 23 6.72 -0.44 8.45
N TYR A 24 6.79 0.62 9.25
CA TYR A 24 7.90 1.56 9.32
C TYR A 24 8.70 1.33 10.60
N GLY A 25 10.00 1.60 10.53
CA GLY A 25 10.91 1.38 11.65
C GLY A 25 11.40 -0.07 11.74
N ALA A 26 12.48 -0.24 12.50
CA ALA A 26 13.08 -1.54 12.78
C ALA A 26 12.47 -2.15 14.06
N PHE A 27 13.18 -3.09 14.67
CA PHE A 27 12.72 -3.88 15.82
C PHE A 27 12.33 -3.06 17.07
N HIS A 28 12.78 -1.82 17.20
CA HIS A 28 12.46 -0.97 18.34
C HIS A 28 11.30 -0.02 17.98
N ALA A 29 10.08 -0.46 18.30
CA ALA A 29 8.80 0.22 18.06
C ALA A 29 8.39 0.37 16.57
N PRO A 30 8.13 -0.75 15.87
CA PRO A 30 7.60 -0.70 14.51
C PRO A 30 6.20 -0.05 14.48
N TYR A 31 6.03 0.93 13.59
CA TYR A 31 4.73 1.57 13.33
C TYR A 31 4.08 0.92 12.10
N ALA A 32 2.93 0.29 12.31
CA ALA A 32 2.14 -0.30 11.24
C ALA A 32 1.10 0.72 10.73
N ARG A 33 1.24 1.12 9.46
CA ARG A 33 0.29 2.00 8.77
C ARG A 33 -0.60 1.16 7.86
N ALA A 34 -1.92 1.23 8.06
CA ALA A 34 -2.87 0.70 7.10
C ALA A 34 -2.81 1.49 5.78
N ILE A 35 -2.82 0.79 4.65
CA ILE A 35 -2.68 1.37 3.32
C ILE A 35 -3.99 1.18 2.57
N ALA A 36 -4.80 2.23 2.50
CA ALA A 36 -6.14 2.17 1.90
C ALA A 36 -6.16 2.42 0.38
N LYS A 37 -5.12 3.07 -0.17
CA LYS A 37 -5.01 3.45 -1.59
C LYS A 37 -3.80 2.81 -2.27
N PRO A 38 -3.76 1.48 -2.46
CA PRO A 38 -2.74 0.88 -3.28
C PRO A 38 -2.92 1.31 -4.74
N VAL A 39 -1.81 1.45 -5.47
CA VAL A 39 -1.87 1.64 -6.92
C VAL A 39 -2.41 0.36 -7.55
N ALA A 40 -3.50 0.47 -8.31
CA ALA A 40 -4.15 -0.67 -8.95
C ALA A 40 -3.17 -1.45 -9.84
N GLY A 41 -3.21 -2.78 -9.78
CA GLY A 41 -2.31 -3.67 -10.52
C GLY A 41 -0.87 -3.74 -9.99
N SER A 42 -0.54 -3.04 -8.89
CA SER A 42 0.79 -3.12 -8.26
C SER A 42 0.89 -4.18 -7.16
N VAL A 43 -0.24 -4.72 -6.69
CA VAL A 43 -0.30 -5.57 -5.51
C VAL A 43 0.11 -7.00 -5.87
N ARG A 44 1.18 -7.48 -5.23
CA ARG A 44 1.69 -8.85 -5.37
C ARG A 44 1.60 -9.53 -4.02
N VAL A 45 0.93 -10.68 -3.94
CA VAL A 45 0.68 -11.39 -2.68
C VAL A 45 1.39 -12.73 -2.70
N ALA A 46 1.97 -13.13 -1.57
CA ALA A 46 2.46 -14.49 -1.35
C ALA A 46 1.83 -15.12 -0.11
N VAL A 47 1.64 -16.43 -0.18
CA VAL A 47 1.24 -17.31 0.92
C VAL A 47 2.36 -18.33 1.12
N ASP A 48 2.94 -18.37 2.32
CA ASP A 48 4.12 -19.20 2.65
C ASP A 48 5.28 -19.06 1.66
N GLY A 49 5.50 -17.83 1.19
CA GLY A 49 6.58 -17.52 0.26
C GLY A 49 6.25 -17.79 -1.21
N VAL A 50 5.10 -18.41 -1.51
CA VAL A 50 4.65 -18.70 -2.88
C VAL A 50 3.74 -17.58 -3.37
N GLU A 51 4.15 -16.92 -4.45
CA GLU A 51 3.36 -15.88 -5.09
C GLU A 51 2.03 -16.43 -5.64
N GLN A 52 0.97 -15.67 -5.41
CA GLN A 52 -0.38 -16.00 -5.83
C GLN A 52 -0.77 -15.15 -7.04
N ALA A 53 -1.63 -15.68 -7.90
CA ALA A 53 -2.11 -14.97 -9.08
C ALA A 53 -3.30 -14.06 -8.74
N GLU A 54 -3.17 -12.76 -9.00
CA GLU A 54 -4.30 -11.81 -8.90
C GLU A 54 -5.39 -12.18 -9.92
N GLY A 55 -6.65 -12.06 -9.53
CA GLY A 55 -7.83 -12.45 -10.33
C GLY A 55 -8.17 -13.94 -10.29
N ALA A 56 -7.22 -14.82 -9.95
CA ALA A 56 -7.44 -16.27 -9.87
C ALA A 56 -7.40 -16.81 -8.42
N ALA A 57 -6.47 -16.31 -7.61
CA ALA A 57 -6.32 -16.71 -6.20
C ALA A 57 -6.81 -15.62 -5.23
N PHE A 58 -6.65 -14.34 -5.60
CA PHE A 58 -7.07 -13.20 -4.78
C PHE A 58 -7.45 -12.01 -5.65
N GLY A 59 -8.17 -11.04 -5.07
CA GLY A 59 -8.32 -9.69 -5.62
C GLY A 59 -7.98 -8.64 -4.57
N CYS A 60 -7.62 -7.43 -5.01
CA CYS A 60 -7.39 -6.29 -4.12
C CYS A 60 -8.37 -5.16 -4.45
N ASP A 61 -9.04 -4.62 -3.43
CA ASP A 61 -9.84 -3.40 -3.57
C ASP A 61 -8.93 -2.16 -3.47
N PRO A 62 -8.76 -1.36 -4.53
CA PRO A 62 -7.90 -0.19 -4.51
C PRO A 62 -8.46 1.00 -3.72
N ALA A 63 -9.74 0.96 -3.31
CA ALA A 63 -10.35 2.00 -2.49
C ALA A 63 -10.20 1.76 -0.98
N SER A 64 -10.02 0.51 -0.56
CA SER A 64 -9.88 0.13 0.86
C SER A 64 -8.55 -0.55 1.21
N GLY A 65 -7.77 -0.96 0.20
CA GLY A 65 -6.53 -1.70 0.39
C GLY A 65 -6.74 -3.08 1.01
N ARG A 66 -7.88 -3.71 0.73
CA ARG A 66 -8.20 -5.06 1.21
C ARG A 66 -7.90 -6.10 0.15
N VAL A 67 -7.02 -7.04 0.50
CA VAL A 67 -6.77 -8.28 -0.24
C VAL A 67 -7.79 -9.32 0.20
N THR A 68 -8.52 -9.86 -0.76
CA THR A 68 -9.52 -10.91 -0.52
C THR A 68 -9.16 -12.15 -1.33
N PHE A 69 -8.90 -13.26 -0.65
CA PHE A 69 -8.68 -14.56 -1.28
C PHE A 69 -10.01 -15.14 -1.80
N LEU A 70 -9.96 -15.71 -3.00
CA LEU A 70 -11.10 -16.37 -3.62
C LEU A 70 -11.35 -17.76 -3.00
N PRO A 71 -12.55 -18.34 -3.14
CA PRO A 71 -12.83 -19.69 -2.65
C PRO A 71 -11.77 -20.71 -3.12
N GLY A 72 -11.37 -21.61 -2.21
CA GLY A 72 -10.31 -22.59 -2.45
C GLY A 72 -8.87 -22.07 -2.27
N HIS A 73 -8.67 -20.76 -2.13
CA HIS A 73 -7.36 -20.13 -1.96
C HIS A 73 -7.18 -19.45 -0.60
N VAL A 74 -8.11 -19.69 0.34
CA VAL A 74 -8.01 -19.18 1.71
C VAL A 74 -6.70 -19.70 2.33
N PRO A 75 -5.83 -18.80 2.87
CA PRO A 75 -4.56 -19.22 3.44
C PRO A 75 -4.76 -20.25 4.56
N PRO A 76 -4.07 -21.41 4.51
CA PRO A 76 -4.23 -22.46 5.51
C PRO A 76 -3.70 -22.02 6.87
N VAL A 77 -4.04 -22.79 7.91
CA VAL A 77 -3.61 -22.53 9.29
C VAL A 77 -2.09 -22.44 9.35
N GLY A 78 -1.58 -21.35 9.91
CA GLY A 78 -0.14 -21.12 10.08
C GLY A 78 0.55 -20.51 8.85
N ALA A 79 -0.14 -20.39 7.71
CA ALA A 79 0.46 -19.86 6.50
C ALA A 79 0.69 -18.35 6.59
N ARG A 80 1.92 -17.89 6.33
CA ARG A 80 2.25 -16.47 6.35
C ARG A 80 1.74 -15.79 5.09
N VAL A 81 0.94 -14.73 5.27
CA VAL A 81 0.48 -13.87 4.18
C VAL A 81 1.34 -12.62 4.12
N SER A 82 1.93 -12.36 2.96
CA SER A 82 2.72 -11.16 2.69
C SER A 82 2.33 -10.51 1.37
N ALA A 83 2.67 -9.24 1.22
CA ALA A 83 2.50 -8.52 -0.04
C ALA A 83 3.59 -7.48 -0.29
N GLY A 84 3.82 -7.20 -1.57
CA GLY A 84 4.49 -6.00 -2.06
C GLY A 84 3.49 -5.17 -2.87
N PHE A 85 3.53 -3.85 -2.73
CA PHE A 85 2.62 -2.94 -3.44
C PHE A 85 3.21 -1.53 -3.53
N GLN A 86 2.73 -0.75 -4.51
CA GLN A 86 2.83 0.70 -4.51
C GLN A 86 1.56 1.29 -3.90
N PHE A 87 1.65 2.49 -3.33
CA PHE A 87 0.50 3.15 -2.73
C PHE A 87 0.61 4.66 -2.83
N ASP A 88 -0.56 5.29 -2.88
CA ASP A 88 -0.70 6.73 -2.86
C ASP A 88 -1.01 7.22 -1.45
N VAL A 89 -0.43 8.38 -1.12
CA VAL A 89 -0.77 9.12 0.09
C VAL A 89 -1.59 10.33 -0.37
N PRO A 90 -2.89 10.42 -0.01
CA PRO A 90 -3.66 11.58 -0.35
C PRO A 90 -3.10 12.78 0.42
N VAL A 91 -2.85 13.87 -0.31
CA VAL A 91 -2.30 15.10 0.23
C VAL A 91 -3.14 16.29 -0.21
N ARG A 92 -3.03 17.39 0.54
CA ARG A 92 -3.46 18.73 0.13
C ARG A 92 -2.31 19.72 0.30
N PHE A 93 -2.40 20.87 -0.37
CA PHE A 93 -1.49 21.98 -0.07
C PHE A 93 -1.67 22.42 1.38
N ASP A 94 -0.55 22.71 2.03
CA ASP A 94 -0.53 23.24 3.40
C ASP A 94 -0.94 24.72 3.45
N THR A 95 -0.84 25.41 2.31
CA THR A 95 -1.14 26.83 2.16
C THR A 95 -2.17 27.06 1.07
N ASP A 96 -2.94 28.14 1.20
CA ASP A 96 -3.97 28.53 0.24
C ASP A 96 -3.41 29.27 -0.99
N PHE A 97 -2.10 29.59 -0.98
CA PHE A 97 -1.40 30.22 -2.08
C PHE A 97 -0.15 29.41 -2.48
N LEU A 98 0.19 29.48 -3.76
CA LEU A 98 1.41 28.92 -4.34
C LEU A 98 2.30 30.09 -4.77
N GLU A 99 3.48 30.20 -4.16
CA GLU A 99 4.45 31.23 -4.53
C GLU A 99 5.18 30.82 -5.82
N VAL A 100 5.03 31.64 -6.87
CA VAL A 100 5.66 31.44 -8.17
C VAL A 100 6.53 32.64 -8.47
N ASN A 101 7.84 32.42 -8.65
CA ASN A 101 8.76 33.46 -9.07
C ASN A 101 8.95 33.38 -10.59
N LEU A 102 8.52 34.42 -11.32
CA LEU A 102 8.86 34.58 -12.74
C LEU A 102 10.17 35.35 -12.85
N THR A 103 11.29 34.64 -13.06
CA THR A 103 12.61 35.27 -13.13
C THR A 103 13.02 35.71 -14.54
N ALA A 104 12.30 35.32 -15.59
CA ALA A 104 12.42 35.85 -16.96
C ALA A 104 11.26 35.35 -17.84
N PHE A 105 11.12 35.90 -19.05
CA PHE A 105 10.19 35.41 -20.08
C PHE A 105 10.42 33.89 -20.27
N ALA A 106 9.44 33.08 -19.85
CA ALA A 106 9.45 31.60 -19.87
C ALA A 106 10.33 30.85 -18.83
N ALA A 107 10.84 31.50 -17.77
CA ALA A 107 11.51 30.82 -16.65
C ALA A 107 10.78 31.09 -15.33
N GLY A 108 9.81 30.23 -15.01
CA GLY A 108 9.13 30.21 -13.71
C GLY A 108 9.73 29.14 -12.81
N ASP A 109 9.99 29.48 -11.55
CA ASP A 109 10.42 28.54 -10.50
C ASP A 109 9.36 28.47 -9.39
N ILE A 110 9.19 27.27 -8.83
CA ILE A 110 8.36 27.01 -7.65
C ILE A 110 9.29 26.45 -6.58
N PRO A 111 9.94 27.32 -5.79
CA PRO A 111 11.02 26.91 -4.88
C PRO A 111 10.53 26.01 -3.74
N ARG A 112 9.24 26.07 -3.42
CA ARG A 112 8.65 25.28 -2.34
C ARG A 112 7.19 24.93 -2.64
N ILE A 113 6.85 23.64 -2.52
CA ILE A 113 5.49 23.13 -2.61
C ILE A 113 5.16 22.40 -1.30
N PRO A 114 4.71 23.12 -0.26
CA PRO A 114 4.40 22.49 1.02
C PRO A 114 3.10 21.70 0.92
N VAL A 115 3.14 20.42 1.32
CA VAL A 115 1.99 19.51 1.28
C VAL A 115 1.84 18.80 2.62
N ILE A 116 0.60 18.50 2.98
CA ILE A 116 0.26 17.71 4.17
C ILE A 116 -0.64 16.55 3.79
N GLU A 117 -0.45 15.41 4.45
CA GLU A 117 -1.30 14.23 4.30
C GLU A 117 -2.71 14.51 4.85
N ILE A 118 -3.73 14.03 4.14
CA ILE A 118 -5.12 14.01 4.61
C ILE A 118 -5.51 12.58 5.00
N ARG A 119 -6.35 12.44 6.03
CA ARG A 119 -6.85 11.15 6.52
C ARG A 119 -8.36 11.10 6.47
#